data_AF-A0A0Q3SIE9-F1
#
_entry.id   AF-A0A0Q3SIE9-F1
#
_cell.length_a   1.000
_cell.length_b   1.000
_cell.length_c   1.000
_cell.angle_alpha   90.00
_cell.angle_beta   90.00
_cell.angle_gamma   90.00
#
_symmetry.space_group_name_H-M   'P 1'
#
loop_
_entity.id
_entity.type
_entity.pdbx_description
1 polymer ?
#
loop_
_entity_poly.entity_id
_entity_poly.type
_entity_poly.pdbx_seq_one_letter_code
_entity_poly.pdbx_strand_id
1 'polypeptide(L)'
;MVKLIALYKHPENKEAFDKHYFETHGPLTAKIPGLRKMEVTRIVGSPMGGEGKYYLMCEMFYDSLEALQTAMRTDEGKASGKDAMKFAGDLITLMIGEEVNE
;
A
#
# COMPACT_ATOMS: atom_id res chain seq x y z
N MET A 1 -6.82 15.43 3.62
CA MET A 1 -7.09 14.07 4.16
C MET A 1 -5.81 13.38 4.65
N VAL A 2 -5.91 12.30 5.47
CA VAL A 2 -4.76 11.48 5.90
C VAL A 2 -4.66 10.22 5.03
N LYS A 3 -3.43 9.78 4.71
CA LYS A 3 -3.18 8.55 3.97
C LYS A 3 -2.08 7.69 4.57
N LEU A 4 -2.28 6.37 4.51
CA LEU A 4 -1.19 5.40 4.61
C LEU A 4 -0.65 5.15 3.20
N ILE A 5 0.67 5.23 3.05
CA ILE A 5 1.37 5.05 1.78
C ILE A 5 2.23 3.80 1.90
N ALA A 6 2.00 2.83 1.02
CA ALA A 6 2.82 1.65 0.86
C ALA A 6 3.60 1.72 -0.46
N LEU A 7 4.92 1.73 -0.38
CA LEU A 7 5.80 1.86 -1.53
C LEU A 7 6.69 0.62 -1.64
N TYR A 8 6.61 -0.07 -2.77
CA TYR A 8 7.25 -1.36 -3.01
C TYR A 8 8.44 -1.21 -3.94
N LYS A 9 9.60 -1.73 -3.55
CA LYS A 9 10.74 -1.94 -4.44
C LYS A 9 10.45 -3.05 -5.45
N HIS A 10 11.32 -3.18 -6.45
CA HIS A 10 11.24 -4.27 -7.43
C HIS A 10 11.38 -5.64 -6.76
N PRO A 11 10.38 -6.54 -6.88
CA PRO A 11 10.49 -7.91 -6.43
C PRO A 11 11.39 -8.71 -7.38
N GLU A 12 12.02 -9.78 -6.88
CA GLU A 12 12.78 -10.73 -7.72
C GLU A 12 11.87 -11.42 -8.76
N ASN A 13 10.63 -11.73 -8.37
CA ASN A 13 9.62 -12.31 -9.25
C ASN A 13 8.38 -11.39 -9.32
N LYS A 14 8.33 -10.57 -10.37
CA LYS A 14 7.25 -9.60 -10.64
C LYS A 14 5.89 -10.29 -10.85
N GLU A 15 5.84 -11.44 -11.52
CA GLU A 15 4.59 -12.15 -11.79
C GLU A 15 3.98 -12.73 -10.50
N ALA A 16 4.79 -13.38 -9.67
CA ALA A 16 4.35 -13.92 -8.38
C ALA A 16 3.90 -12.80 -7.43
N PHE A 17 4.65 -11.69 -7.40
CA PHE A 17 4.28 -10.51 -6.62
C PHE A 17 2.94 -9.94 -7.10
N ASP A 18 2.78 -9.71 -8.41
CA ASP A 18 1.54 -9.14 -8.97
C ASP A 18 0.35 -10.04 -8.68
N LYS A 19 0.48 -11.34 -8.88
CA LYS A 19 -0.58 -12.29 -8.58
C LYS A 19 -1.01 -12.21 -7.12
N HIS A 20 -0.06 -12.28 -6.18
CA HIS A 20 -0.39 -12.18 -4.76
C HIS A 20 -0.98 -10.81 -4.40
N TYR A 21 -0.41 -9.74 -4.95
CA TYR A 21 -0.84 -8.38 -4.70
C TYR A 21 -2.30 -8.16 -5.13
N PHE A 22 -2.64 -8.50 -6.38
CA PHE A 22 -3.96 -8.21 -6.93
C PHE A 22 -5.04 -9.23 -6.56
N GLU A 23 -4.68 -10.51 -6.34
CA GLU A 23 -5.65 -11.56 -6.01
C GLU A 23 -5.86 -11.73 -4.51
N THR A 24 -4.87 -11.35 -3.67
CA THR A 24 -4.92 -11.57 -2.22
C THR A 24 -4.79 -10.27 -1.43
N HIS A 25 -3.67 -9.56 -1.57
CA HIS A 25 -3.37 -8.42 -0.70
C HIS A 25 -4.33 -7.24 -0.90
N GLY A 26 -4.54 -6.83 -2.15
CA GLY A 26 -5.43 -5.74 -2.52
C GLY A 26 -6.87 -5.97 -2.02
N PRO A 27 -7.49 -7.13 -2.29
CA PRO A 27 -8.80 -7.47 -1.76
C PRO A 27 -8.89 -7.53 -0.22
N LEU A 28 -7.81 -7.93 0.47
CA LEU A 28 -7.75 -7.87 1.94
C LEU A 28 -7.73 -6.43 2.44
N THR A 29 -6.89 -5.59 1.85
CA THR A 29 -6.75 -4.17 2.22
C THR A 29 -8.03 -3.39 1.92
N ALA A 30 -8.70 -3.66 0.80
CA ALA A 30 -9.96 -3.02 0.43
C ALA A 30 -11.11 -3.29 1.41
N LYS A 31 -11.00 -4.32 2.27
CA LYS A 31 -12.00 -4.67 3.28
C LYS A 31 -11.81 -3.94 4.61
N ILE A 32 -10.74 -3.16 4.78
CA ILE A 32 -10.44 -2.51 6.05
C ILE A 32 -11.54 -1.50 6.41
N PRO A 33 -12.22 -1.65 7.56
CA PRO A 33 -13.20 -0.67 8.01
C PRO A 33 -12.59 0.73 8.17
N GLY A 34 -13.26 1.74 7.62
CA GLY A 34 -12.81 3.13 7.67
C GLY A 34 -11.95 3.58 6.48
N LEU A 35 -11.53 2.66 5.59
CA LEU A 35 -10.87 3.02 4.34
C LEU A 35 -11.83 3.78 3.42
N ARG A 36 -11.43 4.97 2.98
CA ARG A 36 -12.24 5.82 2.09
C ARG A 36 -11.94 5.61 0.62
N LYS A 37 -10.66 5.41 0.32
CA LYS A 37 -10.17 5.26 -1.04
C LYS A 37 -8.88 4.46 -1.02
N MET A 38 -8.69 3.61 -2.03
CA MET A 38 -7.44 2.90 -2.27
C MET A 38 -7.01 3.15 -3.71
N GLU A 39 -5.83 3.72 -3.90
CA GLU A 39 -5.24 3.96 -5.21
C GLU A 39 -3.96 3.17 -5.37
N VAL A 40 -3.90 2.36 -6.42
CA VAL A 40 -2.73 1.54 -6.75
C VAL A 40 -2.09 2.09 -8.01
N THR A 41 -0.82 2.47 -7.89
CA THR A 41 -0.03 3.04 -8.99
C THR A 41 1.14 2.12 -9.30
N ARG A 42 1.21 1.65 -10.56
CA ARG A 42 2.41 0.99 -11.08
C ARG A 42 3.42 2.04 -11.49
N ILE A 43 4.64 1.91 -10.99
CA ILE A 43 5.75 2.78 -11.39
C ILE A 43 6.36 2.21 -12.67
N VAL A 44 6.30 2.98 -13.76
CA VAL A 44 6.68 2.51 -15.10
C VAL A 44 8.04 3.04 -15.58
N GLY A 45 8.73 3.83 -14.76
CA GLY A 45 10.05 4.36 -15.08
C GLY A 45 10.44 5.58 -14.27
N SER A 46 11.58 6.16 -14.62
CA SER A 46 12.10 7.41 -14.04
C SER A 46 12.37 8.44 -15.14
N PRO A 47 12.13 9.74 -14.90
CA PRO A 47 12.56 10.82 -15.79
C PRO A 47 14.08 10.85 -16.04
N MET A 48 14.87 10.26 -15.14
CA MET A 48 16.33 10.10 -15.28
C MET A 48 16.73 8.84 -16.09
N GLY A 49 15.75 8.11 -16.65
CA GLY A 49 15.95 6.84 -17.35
C GLY A 49 15.86 5.61 -16.44
N GLY A 50 15.61 4.44 -17.05
CA GLY A 50 15.47 3.15 -16.37
C GLY A 50 14.11 2.94 -15.68
N GLU A 51 13.98 1.82 -14.96
CA GLU A 51 12.72 1.38 -14.33
C GLU A 51 12.33 2.18 -13.07
N GLY A 52 13.18 3.09 -12.60
CA GLY A 52 13.00 3.77 -11.32
C GLY A 52 13.27 2.86 -10.11
N LYS A 53 13.33 3.45 -8.91
CA LYS A 53 13.67 2.73 -7.66
C LYS A 53 12.55 1.81 -7.16
N TYR A 54 11.31 2.14 -7.51
CA TYR A 54 10.11 1.49 -6.99
C TYR A 54 9.31 0.88 -8.13
N TYR A 55 8.52 -0.12 -7.78
CA TYR A 55 7.74 -0.93 -8.70
C TYR A 55 6.25 -0.61 -8.60
N LEU A 56 5.75 -0.43 -7.38
CA LEU A 56 4.34 -0.23 -7.11
C LEU A 56 4.15 0.67 -5.88
N MET A 57 3.08 1.47 -5.89
CA MET A 57 2.64 2.30 -4.78
C MET A 57 1.17 2.04 -4.50
N CYS A 58 0.78 2.04 -3.23
CA CYS A 58 -0.61 2.04 -2.79
C CYS A 58 -0.85 3.17 -1.81
N GLU A 59 -1.86 3.97 -2.06
CA GLU A 59 -2.32 5.05 -1.19
C GLU A 59 -3.70 4.68 -0.64
N MET A 60 -3.80 4.66 0.69
CA MET A 60 -5.01 4.28 1.42
C MET A 60 -5.47 5.49 2.25
N PHE A 61 -6.61 6.05 1.89
CA PHE A 61 -7.10 7.32 2.44
C PHE A 61 -8.08 7.09 3.59
N TYR A 62 -7.95 7.94 4.62
CA TYR A 62 -8.75 7.93 5.84
C TYR A 62 -9.13 9.36 6.23
N ASP A 63 -10.22 9.51 6.97
CA ASP A 63 -10.74 10.83 7.35
C ASP A 63 -9.79 11.61 8.26
N SER A 64 -9.03 10.90 9.11
CA SER A 64 -8.10 11.48 10.07
C SER A 64 -7.03 10.47 10.48
N LEU A 65 -6.02 10.93 11.22
CA LEU A 65 -5.00 10.04 11.79
C LEU A 65 -5.60 9.06 12.80
N GLU A 66 -6.60 9.47 13.59
CA GLU A 66 -7.30 8.60 14.53
C GLU A 66 -8.11 7.52 13.80
N ALA A 67 -8.76 7.88 12.68
CA ALA A 67 -9.48 6.92 11.84
C ALA A 67 -8.52 5.86 11.26
N LEU A 68 -7.35 6.28 10.75
CA LEU A 68 -6.30 5.35 10.31
C LEU A 68 -5.83 4.43 11.44
N GLN A 69 -5.54 4.96 12.63
CA GLN A 69 -5.09 4.15 13.76
C GLN A 69 -6.14 3.13 14.20
N THR A 70 -7.42 3.52 14.18
CA THR A 70 -8.54 2.62 14.46
C THR A 70 -8.64 1.53 13.39
N ALA A 71 -8.57 1.90 12.11
CA ALA A 71 -8.59 0.98 10.99
C ALA A 71 -7.46 -0.07 11.08
N MET A 72 -6.24 0.35 11.44
CA MET A 72 -5.10 -0.57 11.62
C MET A 72 -5.27 -1.59 12.77
N ARG A 73 -6.16 -1.31 13.74
CA ARG A 73 -6.43 -2.21 14.88
C ARG A 73 -7.55 -3.21 14.63
N THR A 74 -8.32 -3.05 13.55
CA THR A 74 -9.33 -4.01 13.11
C THR A 74 -8.71 -5.35 12.72
N ASP A 75 -9.52 -6.40 12.65
CA ASP A 75 -9.03 -7.72 12.26
C ASP A 75 -8.61 -7.74 10.78
N GLU A 76 -9.31 -7.00 9.92
CA GLU A 76 -8.95 -6.78 8.53
C GLU A 76 -7.62 -6.02 8.39
N GLY A 77 -7.43 -4.96 9.19
CA GLY A 77 -6.19 -4.18 9.20
C GLY A 77 -4.99 -5.02 9.63
N LYS A 78 -5.14 -5.83 10.69
CA LYS A 78 -4.10 -6.78 11.13
C LYS A 78 -3.83 -7.86 10.08
N ALA A 79 -4.87 -8.37 9.43
CA ALA A 79 -4.74 -9.38 8.38
C ALA A 79 -3.97 -8.83 7.17
N SER A 80 -4.32 -7.62 6.70
CA SER A 80 -3.61 -6.94 5.61
C SER A 80 -2.14 -6.68 5.97
N GLY A 81 -1.87 -6.17 7.18
CA GLY A 81 -0.50 -5.94 7.63
C GLY A 81 0.34 -7.22 7.74
N LYS A 82 -0.24 -8.31 8.27
CA LYS A 82 0.42 -9.61 8.37
C LYS A 82 0.73 -10.19 6.98
N ASP A 83 -0.20 -10.07 6.05
CA ASP A 83 -0.02 -10.49 4.67
C ASP A 83 1.10 -9.68 3.99
N ALA A 84 1.06 -8.35 4.09
CA ALA A 84 2.10 -7.46 3.56
C ALA A 84 3.51 -7.84 4.01
N MET A 85 3.71 -8.07 5.30
CA MET A 85 5.01 -8.48 5.83
C MET A 85 5.45 -9.85 5.33
N LYS A 86 4.51 -10.76 5.04
CA LYS A 86 4.81 -12.11 4.55
C LYS A 86 5.26 -12.12 3.10
N PHE A 87 4.59 -11.39 2.20
CA PHE A 87 4.88 -11.46 0.77
C PHE A 87 5.84 -10.36 0.28
N ALA A 88 5.83 -9.19 0.93
CA ALA A 88 6.65 -8.04 0.52
C ALA A 88 7.83 -7.78 1.47
N GLY A 89 7.73 -8.08 2.77
CA GLY A 89 8.86 -8.05 3.70
C GLY A 89 9.70 -6.75 3.65
N ASP A 90 10.93 -6.86 3.15
CA ASP A 90 11.91 -5.77 3.01
C ASP A 90 11.72 -4.90 1.73
N LEU A 91 10.81 -5.30 0.85
CA LEU A 91 10.43 -4.56 -0.34
C LEU A 91 9.51 -3.38 -0.03
N ILE A 92 8.69 -3.47 1.03
CA ILE A 92 7.68 -2.46 1.37
C ILE A 92 8.25 -1.39 2.31
N THR A 93 7.94 -0.13 2.01
CA THR A 93 8.11 1.01 2.91
C THR A 93 6.73 1.58 3.22
N LEU A 94 6.43 1.76 4.51
CA LEU A 94 5.18 2.33 4.99
C LEU A 94 5.41 3.74 5.53
N MET A 95 4.55 4.68 5.13
CA MET A 95 4.60 6.08 5.57
C MET A 95 3.18 6.56 5.84
N ILE A 96 3.03 7.49 6.79
CA ILE A 96 1.78 8.22 7.00
C ILE A 96 1.97 9.61 6.41
N GLY A 97 1.04 10.04 5.57
CA GLY A 97 1.04 11.35 4.92
C GLY A 97 -0.26 12.11 5.21
N GLU A 98 -0.17 13.44 5.16
CA GLU A 98 -1.30 14.35 5.21
C GLU A 98 -1.28 15.19 3.93
N GLU A 99 -2.43 15.33 3.28
CA GLU A 99 -2.57 16.18 2.10
C GLU A 99 -2.76 17.63 2.51
N VAL A 100 -1.89 18.52 2.01
CA VAL A 100 -1.78 19.92 2.47
C VAL A 100 -2.40 20.95 1.54
N ASN A 101 -2.96 20.52 0.40
CA ASN A 101 -3.47 21.41 -0.66
C ASN A 101 -4.98 21.24 -0.91
N GLU A 102 -5.76 20.88 0.11
CA GLU A 102 -7.23 20.93 0.02
C GLU A 102 -7.75 22.37 0.13
#